data_AF-A0AAW8DLV2-F1
#
_entry.id   AF-A0AAW8DLV2-F1
#
_cell.length_a   1.000
_cell.length_b   1.000
_cell.length_c   1.000
_cell.angle_alpha   90.00
_cell.angle_beta   90.00
_cell.angle_gamma   90.00
#
_symmetry.space_group_name_H-M   'P 1'
#
loop_
_entity.id
_entity.type
_entity.pdbx_description
1 polymer ?
#
loop_
_entity_poly.entity_id
_entity_poly.type
_entity_poly.pdbx_seq_one_letter_code
_entity_poly.pdbx_strand_id
1 'polypeptide(L)'
;MTTASHPAQHHAMGLTLHNSALILGWVFLAVGVLGFIPGITSNYGAMTFAGHDSGAMLLGVFQVSVLHNIVHLLFGAAGLYFARTGRMARGYLIGGGAIYLVLWIYGLITMSNMSADFVPMNAADDWLHLVLGVVMVAVGLWLGRDVREESKGRAM
;
A
#
# COMPACT_ATOMS: atom_id res chain seq x y z
N MET A 1 40.11 4.93 32.00
CA MET A 1 39.87 4.04 30.84
C MET A 1 38.36 3.99 30.62
N THR A 2 37.84 4.85 29.75
CA THR A 2 36.40 5.06 29.51
C THR A 2 35.98 4.33 28.25
N THR A 3 35.29 3.19 28.40
CA THR A 3 34.65 2.53 27.27
C THR A 3 33.32 3.24 26.99
N ALA A 4 33.28 4.05 25.94
CA ALA A 4 32.02 4.51 25.36
C ALA A 4 31.32 3.30 24.74
N SER A 5 30.23 2.85 25.37
CA SER A 5 29.32 1.88 24.76
C SER A 5 28.63 2.55 23.58
N HIS A 6 29.08 2.21 22.37
CA HIS A 6 28.42 2.56 21.12
C HIS A 6 26.99 1.99 21.18
N PRO A 7 25.92 2.81 21.21
CA PRO A 7 24.57 2.27 21.10
C PRO A 7 24.48 1.59 19.74
N ALA A 8 24.22 0.28 19.74
CA ALA A 8 23.95 -0.48 18.55
C ALA A 8 22.73 0.15 17.88
N GLN A 9 23.01 1.00 16.88
CA GLN A 9 21.96 1.58 16.05
C GLN A 9 21.25 0.41 15.39
N HIS A 10 19.94 0.33 15.57
CA HIS A 10 19.08 -0.62 14.87
C HIS A 10 19.01 -0.29 13.37
N HIS A 11 20.15 -0.29 12.68
CA HIS A 11 20.30 -0.41 11.23
C HIS A 11 20.24 -1.89 10.81
N ALA A 12 19.57 -2.72 11.60
CA ALA A 12 19.20 -4.07 11.18
C ALA A 12 18.06 -3.93 10.18
N MET A 13 18.42 -3.82 8.89
CA MET A 13 17.53 -3.66 7.74
C MET A 13 16.93 -2.24 7.66
N GLY A 14 16.98 -1.59 6.49
CA GLY A 14 16.54 -0.19 6.28
C GLY A 14 15.03 0.06 6.44
N LEU A 15 14.34 -0.69 7.30
CA LEU A 15 12.91 -0.64 7.54
C LEU A 15 12.58 0.47 8.56
N THR A 16 12.48 1.70 8.07
CA THR A 16 11.98 2.85 8.84
C THR A 16 10.57 3.21 8.37
N LEU A 17 9.80 3.98 9.17
CA LEU A 17 8.49 4.50 8.73
C LEU A 17 8.60 5.26 7.41
N HIS A 18 9.63 6.10 7.28
CA HIS A 18 9.92 6.88 6.08
C HIS A 18 10.19 5.98 4.87
N ASN A 19 11.14 5.05 4.98
CA ASN A 19 11.50 4.15 3.88
C ASN A 19 10.32 3.25 3.49
N SER A 20 9.55 2.76 4.47
CA SER A 20 8.36 1.94 4.22
C SER A 20 7.31 2.70 3.42
N ALA A 21 7.01 3.95 3.80
CA ALA A 21 6.07 4.80 3.07
C ALA A 21 6.57 5.13 1.64
N LEU A 22 7.88 5.38 1.47
CA LEU A 22 8.47 5.60 0.15
C LEU A 22 8.38 4.36 -0.75
N ILE A 23 8.78 3.20 -0.23
CA ILE A 23 8.78 1.94 -0.99
C ILE A 23 7.35 1.64 -1.45
N LEU A 24 6.38 1.67 -0.54
CA LEU A 24 4.98 1.44 -0.89
C LEU A 24 4.44 2.49 -1.87
N GLY A 25 4.81 3.77 -1.66
CA GLY A 25 4.45 4.84 -2.58
C GLY A 25 4.93 4.58 -4.02
N TRP A 26 6.20 4.19 -4.17
CA TRP A 26 6.78 3.84 -5.47
C TRP A 26 6.16 2.58 -6.08
N VAL A 27 5.89 1.56 -5.27
CA VAL A 27 5.21 0.33 -5.74
C VAL A 27 3.83 0.67 -6.30
N PHE A 28 3.04 1.48 -5.60
CA PHE A 28 1.72 1.90 -6.08
C PHE A 28 1.78 2.76 -7.33
N LEU A 29 2.75 3.68 -7.43
CA LEU A 29 2.97 4.43 -8.67
C LEU A 29 3.32 3.49 -9.82
N ALA A 30 4.23 2.54 -9.60
CA ALA A 30 4.62 1.58 -10.62
C ALA A 30 3.41 0.76 -11.08
N VAL A 31 2.65 0.15 -10.15
CA VAL A 31 1.44 -0.62 -10.46
C VAL A 31 0.43 0.23 -11.23
N GLY A 32 0.15 1.45 -10.77
CA GLY A 32 -0.79 2.36 -11.44
C GLY A 32 -0.37 2.74 -12.85
N VAL A 33 0.93 2.97 -13.10
CA VAL A 33 1.48 3.24 -14.44
C VAL A 33 1.44 1.99 -15.32
N LEU A 34 1.89 0.85 -14.81
CA LEU A 34 1.93 -0.42 -15.55
C LEU A 34 0.53 -0.89 -15.95
N GLY A 35 -0.48 -0.58 -15.14
CA GLY A 35 -1.89 -0.78 -15.46
C GLY A 35 -2.32 -0.10 -16.76
N PHE A 36 -1.64 0.98 -17.19
CA PHE A 36 -1.92 1.69 -18.44
C PHE A 36 -1.00 1.29 -19.62
N ILE A 37 -0.14 0.27 -19.46
CA ILE A 37 0.81 -0.14 -20.49
C ILE A 37 0.31 -1.42 -21.19
N PRO A 38 -0.06 -1.35 -22.49
CA PRO A 38 -0.40 -2.53 -23.28
C PRO A 38 0.75 -3.54 -23.32
N GLY A 39 0.44 -4.83 -23.21
CA GLY A 39 1.42 -5.92 -23.20
C GLY A 39 1.86 -6.33 -21.79
N ILE A 40 1.96 -5.37 -20.86
CA ILE A 40 2.09 -5.66 -19.42
C ILE A 40 0.71 -5.89 -18.82
N THR A 41 -0.25 -5.05 -19.19
CA THR A 41 -1.68 -5.27 -18.96
C THR A 41 -2.26 -5.97 -20.18
N SER A 42 -2.68 -7.22 -20.01
CA SER A 42 -3.34 -8.01 -21.05
C SER A 42 -4.81 -7.62 -21.16
N ASN A 43 -5.43 -7.97 -22.30
CA ASN A 43 -6.81 -7.57 -22.63
C ASN A 43 -7.04 -6.06 -22.52
N TYR A 44 -6.01 -5.25 -22.81
CA TYR A 44 -6.04 -3.80 -22.62
C TYR A 44 -7.24 -3.12 -23.30
N GLY A 45 -7.66 -3.58 -24.48
CA GLY A 45 -8.82 -3.05 -25.19
C GLY A 45 -10.17 -3.32 -24.50
N ALA A 46 -10.22 -4.22 -23.53
CA ALA A 46 -11.39 -4.50 -22.70
C ALA A 46 -11.39 -3.70 -21.39
N MET A 47 -10.46 -2.75 -21.22
CA MET A 47 -10.41 -1.91 -20.03
C MET A 47 -11.57 -0.93 -20.02
N THR A 48 -12.45 -1.06 -19.02
CA THR A 48 -13.53 -0.09 -18.78
C THR A 48 -13.05 0.98 -17.80
N PHE A 49 -13.85 2.04 -17.65
CA PHE A 49 -13.50 3.10 -16.71
C PHE A 49 -13.57 2.62 -15.25
N ALA A 50 -14.64 1.91 -14.90
CA ALA A 50 -14.95 1.41 -13.57
C ALA A 50 -15.85 0.16 -13.67
N GLY A 51 -16.03 -0.51 -12.54
CA GLY A 51 -16.86 -1.70 -12.37
C GLY A 51 -16.28 -3.01 -12.87
N HIS A 52 -16.90 -4.11 -12.44
CA HIS A 52 -16.40 -5.49 -12.62
C HIS A 52 -16.25 -5.92 -14.09
N ASP A 53 -16.91 -5.24 -15.02
CA ASP A 53 -16.88 -5.56 -16.45
C ASP A 53 -15.51 -5.29 -17.11
N SER A 54 -14.58 -4.63 -16.42
CA SER A 54 -13.23 -4.40 -16.96
C SER A 54 -12.49 -5.73 -17.15
N GLY A 55 -12.31 -6.17 -18.39
CA GLY A 55 -11.61 -7.43 -18.71
C GLY A 55 -10.09 -7.33 -18.70
N ALA A 56 -9.53 -6.16 -18.40
CA ALA A 56 -8.10 -5.90 -18.44
C ALA A 56 -7.39 -6.49 -17.21
N MET A 57 -6.25 -7.13 -17.45
CA MET A 57 -5.52 -7.90 -16.43
C MET A 57 -4.05 -7.50 -16.37
N LEU A 58 -3.63 -6.87 -15.28
CA LEU A 58 -2.23 -6.55 -15.04
C LEU A 58 -1.44 -7.84 -14.76
N LEU A 59 -0.38 -8.07 -15.54
CA LEU A 59 0.43 -9.30 -15.54
C LEU A 59 -0.39 -10.59 -15.77
N GLY A 60 -1.61 -10.47 -16.29
CA GLY A 60 -2.54 -11.59 -16.45
C GLY A 60 -3.15 -12.12 -15.15
N VAL A 61 -2.94 -11.44 -14.00
CA VAL A 61 -3.36 -11.93 -12.68
C VAL A 61 -4.31 -10.97 -11.96
N PHE A 62 -4.02 -9.68 -11.98
CA PHE A 62 -4.77 -8.66 -11.22
C PHE A 62 -5.73 -7.92 -12.14
N GLN A 63 -7.00 -7.86 -11.77
CA GLN A 63 -8.00 -7.17 -12.58
C GLN A 63 -7.89 -5.67 -12.38
N VAL A 64 -7.82 -4.92 -13.47
CA VAL A 64 -7.60 -3.46 -13.43
C VAL A 64 -8.60 -2.71 -14.28
N SER A 65 -8.81 -1.44 -13.94
CA SER A 65 -9.57 -0.45 -14.73
C SER A 65 -8.88 0.90 -14.68
N VAL A 66 -9.41 1.85 -15.45
CA VAL A 66 -8.93 3.24 -15.39
C VAL A 66 -9.03 3.80 -13.96
N LEU A 67 -10.18 3.62 -13.29
CA LEU A 67 -10.38 4.07 -11.92
C LEU A 67 -9.41 3.39 -10.96
N HIS A 68 -9.25 2.07 -11.04
CA HIS A 68 -8.37 1.30 -10.16
C HIS A 68 -6.90 1.77 -10.30
N ASN A 69 -6.44 1.98 -11.54
CA ASN A 69 -5.10 2.50 -11.80
C ASN A 69 -4.91 3.92 -11.29
N ILE A 70 -5.89 4.81 -11.48
CA ILE A 70 -5.84 6.18 -10.94
C ILE A 70 -5.78 6.16 -9.41
N VAL A 71 -6.58 5.33 -8.75
CA VAL A 71 -6.54 5.19 -7.28
C VAL A 71 -5.16 4.74 -6.83
N HIS A 72 -4.53 3.77 -7.50
CA HIS A 72 -3.14 3.39 -7.24
C HIS A 72 -2.16 4.55 -7.41
N LEU A 73 -2.27 5.33 -8.49
CA LEU A 73 -1.41 6.50 -8.69
C LEU A 73 -1.57 7.54 -7.57
N LEU A 74 -2.80 7.80 -7.14
CA LEU A 74 -3.09 8.71 -6.02
C LEU A 74 -2.53 8.17 -4.70
N PHE A 75 -2.69 6.87 -4.44
CA PHE A 75 -2.12 6.21 -3.25
C PHE A 75 -0.60 6.25 -3.25
N GLY A 76 0.02 6.09 -4.42
CA GLY A 76 1.45 6.18 -4.61
C GLY A 76 1.99 7.59 -4.36
N ALA A 77 1.35 8.61 -4.96
CA ALA A 77 1.66 10.02 -4.72
C ALA A 77 1.47 10.40 -3.24
N ALA A 78 0.41 9.91 -2.59
CA ALA A 78 0.19 10.09 -1.16
C ALA A 78 1.32 9.46 -0.33
N GLY A 79 1.78 8.25 -0.67
CA GLY A 79 2.91 7.61 0.00
C GLY A 79 4.18 8.45 -0.04
N LEU A 80 4.53 8.97 -1.22
CA LEU A 80 5.67 9.88 -1.38
C LEU A 80 5.48 11.19 -0.60
N TYR A 81 4.27 11.75 -0.62
CA TYR A 81 3.94 12.98 0.10
C TYR A 81 4.05 12.80 1.62
N PHE A 82 3.50 11.72 2.17
CA PHE A 82 3.47 11.46 3.60
C PHE A 82 4.79 10.91 4.15
N ALA A 83 5.67 10.39 3.30
CA ALA A 83 7.01 10.01 3.72
C ALA A 83 7.81 11.18 4.32
N ARG A 84 7.47 12.45 4.06
CA ARG A 84 8.26 13.62 4.50
C ARG A 84 8.51 13.72 6.01
N THR A 85 7.65 13.14 6.86
CA THR A 85 7.90 13.09 8.31
C THR A 85 7.48 11.74 8.89
N GLY A 86 8.09 11.29 9.99
CA GLY A 86 7.75 10.02 10.64
C GLY A 86 6.28 9.93 11.09
N ARG A 87 5.69 11.05 11.56
CA ARG A 87 4.28 11.11 11.94
C ARG A 87 3.35 10.91 10.75
N MET A 88 3.65 11.60 9.65
CA MET A 88 2.89 11.51 8.40
C MET A 88 3.02 10.11 7.79
N ALA A 89 4.23 9.56 7.74
CA ALA A 89 4.48 8.22 7.22
C ALA A 89 3.73 7.14 8.01
N ARG A 90 3.71 7.27 9.35
CA ARG A 90 2.89 6.39 10.20
C ARG A 90 1.40 6.52 9.91
N GLY A 91 0.91 7.75 9.72
CA GLY A 91 -0.48 8.01 9.34
C GLY A 91 -0.85 7.35 8.01
N TYR A 92 0.03 7.44 7.01
CA TYR A 92 -0.13 6.77 5.72
C TYR A 92 -0.14 5.25 5.84
N LEU A 93 0.77 4.66 6.61
CA LEU A 93 0.83 3.21 6.80
C LEU A 93 -0.42 2.67 7.50
N ILE A 94 -0.86 3.31 8.58
CA ILE A 94 -2.04 2.83 9.32
C ILE A 94 -3.33 3.14 8.56
N GLY A 95 -3.51 4.38 8.10
CA GLY A 95 -4.71 4.80 7.38
C GLY A 95 -4.84 4.14 6.03
N GLY A 96 -3.74 4.07 5.28
CA GLY A 96 -3.67 3.35 4.02
C GLY A 96 -3.92 1.86 4.19
N GLY A 97 -3.29 1.23 5.19
CA GLY A 97 -3.55 -0.17 5.50
C GLY A 97 -5.01 -0.44 5.87
N ALA A 98 -5.65 0.44 6.64
CA ALA A 98 -7.08 0.35 6.95
C ALA A 98 -7.97 0.44 5.70
N ILE A 99 -7.65 1.34 4.75
CA ILE A 99 -8.37 1.43 3.47
C ILE A 99 -8.26 0.11 2.70
N TYR A 100 -7.07 -0.50 2.66
CA TYR A 100 -6.86 -1.79 1.98
C TYR A 100 -7.64 -2.94 2.64
N LEU A 101 -7.75 -2.94 3.97
CA LEU A 101 -8.61 -3.90 4.67
C LEU A 101 -10.10 -3.69 4.37
N VAL A 102 -10.53 -2.43 4.21
CA VAL A 102 -11.91 -2.11 3.78
C VAL A 102 -12.15 -2.57 2.35
N LEU A 103 -11.18 -2.39 1.44
CA LEU A 103 -11.28 -2.90 0.06
C LEU A 103 -11.36 -4.42 0.02
N TRP A 104 -10.59 -5.12 0.86
CA TRP A 104 -10.72 -6.57 0.99
C TRP A 104 -12.12 -7.00 1.47
N ILE A 105 -12.68 -6.32 2.47
CA ILE A 105 -14.05 -6.58 2.93
C ILE A 105 -15.05 -6.28 1.81
N TYR A 106 -14.84 -5.20 1.05
CA TYR A 106 -15.67 -4.84 -0.10
C TYR A 106 -15.68 -5.98 -1.13
N GLY A 107 -14.53 -6.58 -1.45
CA GLY A 107 -14.43 -7.72 -2.39
C GLY A 107 -15.16 -8.97 -1.92
N LEU A 108 -15.07 -9.29 -0.62
CA LEU A 108 -15.85 -10.39 -0.06
C LEU A 108 -17.37 -10.18 -0.21
N ILE A 109 -17.84 -8.93 -0.14
CA ILE A 109 -19.27 -8.59 -0.27
C ILE A 109 -19.70 -8.60 -1.74
N THR A 110 -18.87 -8.08 -2.65
CA THR A 110 -19.20 -7.95 -4.08
C THR A 110 -19.00 -9.25 -4.86
N MET A 111 -18.19 -10.20 -4.37
CA MET A 111 -18.02 -11.54 -4.97
C MET A 111 -19.33 -12.25 -5.29
N SER A 112 -20.43 -11.94 -4.58
CA SER A 112 -21.75 -12.55 -4.75
C SER A 112 -22.81 -11.63 -5.37
N ASN A 113 -22.52 -10.33 -5.54
CA ASN A 113 -23.50 -9.31 -5.94
C ASN A 113 -22.99 -8.46 -7.11
N MET A 114 -23.23 -8.93 -8.34
CA MET A 114 -22.70 -8.38 -9.60
C MET A 114 -23.15 -6.93 -9.93
N SER A 115 -24.21 -6.41 -9.29
CA SER A 115 -24.85 -5.15 -9.70
C SER A 115 -24.33 -3.88 -9.00
N ALA A 116 -23.43 -3.99 -8.02
CA ALA A 116 -22.93 -2.86 -7.23
C ALA A 116 -21.39 -2.79 -7.16
N ASP A 117 -20.70 -3.49 -8.06
CA ASP A 117 -19.25 -3.49 -8.09
C ASP A 117 -18.74 -2.32 -8.94
N PHE A 118 -18.13 -1.32 -8.29
CA PHE A 118 -17.61 -0.10 -8.90
C PHE A 118 -16.09 -0.17 -9.13
N VAL A 119 -15.38 -1.09 -8.47
CA VAL A 119 -13.93 -1.22 -8.53
C VAL A 119 -13.61 -2.64 -8.96
N PRO A 120 -13.23 -2.88 -10.22
CA PRO A 120 -12.91 -4.22 -10.68
C PRO A 120 -11.69 -4.72 -9.95
N MET A 121 -11.91 -5.82 -9.23
CA MET A 121 -10.92 -6.53 -8.47
C MET A 121 -11.39 -7.98 -8.40
N ASN A 122 -10.46 -8.90 -8.61
CA ASN A 122 -10.74 -10.32 -8.56
C ASN A 122 -10.24 -10.94 -7.23
N ALA A 123 -10.36 -12.25 -7.08
CA ALA A 123 -9.88 -12.93 -5.86
C ALA A 123 -8.38 -12.70 -5.58
N ALA A 124 -7.54 -12.57 -6.62
CA ALA A 124 -6.12 -12.29 -6.43
C ALA A 124 -5.90 -10.87 -5.89
N ASP A 125 -6.66 -9.89 -6.39
CA ASP A 125 -6.68 -8.54 -5.84
C ASP A 125 -7.12 -8.56 -4.38
N ASP A 126 -8.20 -9.26 -4.02
CA ASP A 126 -8.69 -9.33 -2.64
C ASP A 126 -7.63 -9.83 -1.66
N TRP A 127 -6.94 -10.93 -2.01
CA TRP A 127 -5.86 -11.45 -1.19
C TRP A 127 -4.68 -10.48 -1.09
N LEU A 128 -4.33 -9.81 -2.20
CA LEU A 128 -3.30 -8.79 -2.20
C LEU A 128 -3.69 -7.64 -1.25
N HIS A 129 -4.94 -7.20 -1.30
CA HIS A 129 -5.43 -6.12 -0.44
C HIS A 129 -5.39 -6.49 1.04
N LEU A 130 -5.79 -7.71 1.40
CA LEU A 130 -5.71 -8.22 2.77
C LEU A 130 -4.27 -8.20 3.28
N VAL A 131 -3.36 -8.86 2.56
CA VAL A 131 -1.96 -9.00 2.97
C VAL A 131 -1.32 -7.63 3.10
N LEU A 132 -1.52 -6.76 2.10
CA LEU A 132 -0.96 -5.42 2.10
C LEU A 132 -1.52 -4.57 3.24
N GLY A 133 -2.83 -4.62 3.47
CA GLY A 133 -3.49 -3.92 4.57
C GLY A 133 -2.94 -4.33 5.94
N VAL A 134 -2.82 -5.64 6.20
CA VAL A 134 -2.25 -6.17 7.44
C VAL A 134 -0.80 -5.73 7.63
N VAL A 135 0.04 -5.88 6.60
CA VAL A 135 1.46 -5.53 6.67
C VAL A 135 1.64 -4.03 6.93
N MET A 136 0.91 -3.17 6.23
CA MET A 136 1.00 -1.72 6.40
C MET A 136 0.63 -1.30 7.82
N VAL A 137 -0.48 -1.81 8.36
CA VAL A 137 -0.90 -1.52 9.74
C VAL A 137 0.13 -2.04 10.74
N ALA A 138 0.60 -3.27 10.58
CA ALA A 138 1.59 -3.88 11.47
C ALA A 138 2.89 -3.07 11.52
N VAL A 139 3.43 -2.68 10.36
CA VAL A 139 4.65 -1.86 10.26
C VAL A 139 4.43 -0.47 10.88
N GLY A 140 3.30 0.18 10.60
CA GLY A 140 2.98 1.50 11.16
C GLY A 140 2.80 1.48 12.68
N LEU A 141 2.27 0.41 13.24
CA LEU A 141 2.12 0.23 14.68
C LEU A 141 3.44 -0.14 15.36
N TRP A 142 4.22 -1.05 14.78
CA TRP A 142 5.45 -1.54 15.38
C TRP A 142 6.53 -0.45 15.43
N LEU A 143 6.92 0.10 14.28
CA LEU A 143 7.98 1.12 14.20
C LEU A 143 7.58 2.44 14.87
N GLY A 144 6.28 2.70 15.01
CA GLY A 144 5.79 3.87 15.74
C GLY A 144 6.00 3.81 17.24
N ARG A 145 6.15 2.60 17.82
CA ARG A 145 6.41 2.41 19.27
C ARG A 145 7.87 2.71 19.58
N ASP A 146 8.79 2.20 18.77
CA ASP A 146 10.24 2.33 18.97
C ASP A 146 10.69 3.80 19.00
N VAL A 147 10.20 4.63 18.08
CA VAL A 147 10.51 6.09 18.04
C VAL A 147 10.07 6.82 19.32
N ARG A 148 8.94 6.41 19.92
CA ARG A 148 8.43 7.04 21.14
C ARG A 148 9.23 6.62 22.37
N GLU A 149 9.72 5.38 22.42
CA GLU A 149 10.53 4.87 23.53
C GLU A 149 11.91 5.52 23.53
N GLU A 150 12.55 5.67 22.37
CA GLU A 150 13.84 6.36 22.23
C GLU A 150 13.75 7.84 22.66
N SER A 151 12.69 8.54 22.26
CA SER A 151 12.47 9.94 22.66
C SER A 151 12.28 10.12 24.17
N LYS A 152 11.71 9.13 24.86
CA LYS A 152 11.54 9.18 26.32
C LYS A 152 12.83 8.90 27.07
N GLY A 153 13.64 7.94 26.61
CA GLY A 153 14.92 7.60 27.23
C GLY A 153 15.96 8.72 27.15
N ARG A 154 15.89 9.60 26.14
CA ARG A 154 16.78 10.76 25.99
C ARG A 154 16.40 11.98 26.86
N ALA A 155 15.19 12.01 27.42
CA ALA A 155 14.68 13.12 28.21
C ALA A 155 14.79 12.89 29.73
N MET A 156 15.32 11.74 30.15
CA MET A 156 15.66 11.38 31.54
C MET A 156 17.17 11.46 31.74
#